data_AF-A0AA45WV99-F1
#
_entry.id   AF-A0AA45WV99-F1
#
_cell.length_a   1.000
_cell.length_b   1.000
_cell.length_c   1.000
_cell.angle_alpha   90.00
_cell.angle_beta   90.00
_cell.angle_gamma   90.00
#
_symmetry.space_group_name_H-M   'P 1'
#
loop_
_entity.id
_entity.type
_entity.pdbx_description
1 polymer ?
#
loop_
_entity_poly.entity_id
_entity_poly.type
_entity_poly.pdbx_seq_one_letter_code
_entity_poly.pdbx_strand_id
1 'polypeptide(L)'
;MLELHFMGVPRVVANETEITGTLSSKAIGILAYLVVNRNEQVARERLASLFWCDSDRKSAKYNLRYALWSINREFRARGIVTDFLHQEDKEHCMLLENHCWNSDVIMLENGPRDQWEGAVHYRGEFLQDIPIKGNPELDNWIICERERMQRIFFGRVSQQAEVHQEKGDYASAIGGVESLLAMNPLQEDLHLKLMELYFKNQQRVQAIQQYHKCRDILRRELNISPMPEMKAFFQQILQEESTGTLRVQSGATKAWEAEKTTKANEKEKTRAEKKTRESEKSEAEERAEAEERAGAEDYEGLPYDGLSALVETIDRQHPQVIDALPPACFDEISKLLINRRVTGVALSPEIQRLRIYKAVAQLLDQVCLKEAPLNLEGLEMSDRLSAEFLKWYQRRLTVRDSRD
;
A
#
# COMPACT_ATOMS: atom_id res chain seq x y z
N MET A 1 35.17 -4.17 -16.39
CA MET A 1 34.39 -3.24 -15.57
C MET A 1 33.57 -4.01 -14.55
N LEU A 2 33.51 -3.52 -13.31
CA LEU A 2 32.64 -4.02 -12.26
C LEU A 2 31.37 -3.16 -12.19
N GLU A 3 30.21 -3.77 -12.07
CA GLU A 3 28.95 -3.08 -11.81
C GLU A 3 28.33 -3.65 -10.53
N LEU A 4 28.05 -2.74 -9.59
CA LEU A 4 27.55 -3.02 -8.26
C LEU A 4 26.16 -2.43 -8.11
N HIS A 5 25.15 -3.28 -8.26
CA HIS A 5 23.77 -2.84 -8.18
C HIS A 5 23.15 -3.28 -6.86
N PHE A 6 22.84 -2.33 -5.97
CA PHE A 6 22.28 -2.58 -4.63
C PHE A 6 20.91 -1.93 -4.41
N MET A 7 20.40 -1.15 -5.36
CA MET A 7 19.05 -0.56 -5.31
C MET A 7 18.03 -1.56 -5.87
N GLY A 8 17.47 -2.38 -4.97
CA GLY A 8 16.66 -3.56 -5.27
C GLY A 8 17.39 -4.85 -4.91
N VAL A 9 17.02 -5.96 -5.56
CA VAL A 9 17.72 -7.24 -5.37
C VAL A 9 19.18 -7.07 -5.81
N PRO A 10 20.17 -7.36 -4.93
CA PRO A 10 21.57 -7.13 -5.24
C PRO A 10 22.03 -7.88 -6.47
N ARG A 11 22.82 -7.21 -7.30
CA ARG A 11 23.43 -7.78 -8.50
C ARG A 11 24.86 -7.30 -8.63
N VAL A 12 25.79 -8.24 -8.71
CA VAL A 12 27.22 -7.97 -8.88
C VAL A 12 27.65 -8.52 -10.24
N VAL A 13 28.07 -7.64 -11.15
CA VAL A 13 28.49 -8.00 -12.50
C VAL A 13 29.95 -7.65 -12.69
N ALA A 14 30.77 -8.63 -13.05
CA ALA A 14 32.20 -8.47 -13.29
C ALA A 14 32.52 -8.85 -14.74
N ASN A 15 32.96 -7.88 -15.55
CA ASN A 15 33.21 -8.04 -16.98
C ASN A 15 32.04 -8.75 -17.68
N GLU A 16 30.85 -8.17 -17.57
CA GLU A 16 29.58 -8.67 -18.15
C GLU A 16 29.06 -10.00 -17.56
N THR A 17 29.85 -10.66 -16.71
CA THR A 17 29.46 -11.91 -16.05
C THR A 17 28.85 -11.60 -14.70
N GLU A 18 27.60 -12.04 -14.48
CA GLU A 18 26.99 -11.94 -13.16
C GLU A 18 27.60 -12.96 -12.19
N ILE A 19 27.96 -12.49 -10.99
CA ILE A 19 28.68 -13.28 -9.98
C ILE A 19 27.95 -13.33 -8.64
N THR A 20 26.80 -12.68 -8.54
CA THR A 20 26.01 -12.54 -7.31
C THR A 20 25.87 -13.87 -6.56
N GLY A 21 25.49 -14.95 -7.26
CA GLY A 21 25.29 -16.27 -6.67
C GLY A 21 26.56 -17.00 -6.21
N THR A 22 27.75 -16.50 -6.56
CA THR A 22 29.04 -17.04 -6.09
C THR A 22 29.50 -16.39 -4.79
N LEU A 23 28.87 -15.28 -4.39
CA LEU A 23 29.18 -14.54 -3.17
C LEU A 23 28.16 -14.88 -2.08
N SER A 24 28.60 -14.90 -0.82
CA SER A 24 27.68 -15.03 0.31
C SER A 24 26.90 -13.73 0.55
N SER A 25 25.75 -13.81 1.21
CA SER A 25 24.97 -12.61 1.60
C SER A 25 25.81 -11.61 2.40
N LYS A 26 26.68 -12.09 3.30
CA LYS A 26 27.60 -11.22 4.06
C LYS A 26 28.66 -10.58 3.17
N ALA A 27 29.18 -11.29 2.17
CA ALA A 27 30.11 -10.71 1.21
C ALA A 27 29.45 -9.58 0.40
N ILE A 28 28.21 -9.77 -0.04
CA ILE A 28 27.43 -8.73 -0.73
C ILE A 28 27.15 -7.55 0.21
N GLY A 29 26.75 -7.82 1.46
CA GLY A 29 26.55 -6.77 2.46
C GLY A 29 27.81 -5.96 2.76
N ILE A 30 28.98 -6.61 2.81
CA ILE A 30 30.27 -5.91 2.96
C ILE A 30 30.55 -5.02 1.74
N LEU A 31 30.35 -5.51 0.52
CA LEU A 31 30.53 -4.70 -0.69
C LEU A 31 29.63 -3.46 -0.66
N ALA A 32 28.36 -3.63 -0.32
CA ALA A 32 27.40 -2.53 -0.21
C ALA A 32 27.79 -1.54 0.89
N TYR A 33 28.21 -2.03 2.05
CA TYR A 33 28.71 -1.19 3.15
C TYR A 33 29.91 -0.36 2.72
N LEU A 34 30.87 -0.97 2.04
CA LEU A 34 32.03 -0.25 1.53
C LEU A 34 31.63 0.79 0.48
N VAL A 35 30.70 0.48 -0.43
CA VAL A 35 30.24 1.42 -1.48
C VAL A 35 29.59 2.66 -0.90
N VAL A 36 28.73 2.48 0.11
CA VAL A 36 28.12 3.61 0.82
C VAL A 36 29.19 4.44 1.53
N ASN A 37 30.15 3.78 2.19
CA ASN A 37 31.24 4.43 2.93
C ASN A 37 32.53 4.60 2.09
N ARG A 38 32.40 4.78 0.77
CA ARG A 38 33.54 4.75 -0.18
C ARG A 38 34.63 5.79 0.09
N ASN A 39 34.30 6.88 0.79
CA ASN A 39 35.23 7.95 1.13
C ASN A 39 35.87 7.76 2.51
N GLU A 40 35.61 6.65 3.20
CA GLU A 40 36.06 6.39 4.56
C GLU A 40 36.92 5.12 4.67
N GLN A 41 37.89 5.13 5.58
CA GLN A 41 38.64 3.93 5.95
C GLN A 41 37.89 3.20 7.05
N VAL A 42 37.36 2.03 6.74
CA VAL A 42 36.58 1.23 7.69
C VAL A 42 37.47 0.21 8.39
N ALA A 43 37.55 0.27 9.71
CA ALA A 43 38.31 -0.71 10.48
C ALA A 43 37.77 -2.14 10.28
N ARG A 44 38.67 -3.10 10.07
CA ARG A 44 38.33 -4.53 9.93
C ARG A 44 37.71 -5.09 11.19
N GLU A 45 38.12 -4.60 12.36
CA GLU A 45 37.48 -4.96 13.62
C GLU A 45 35.99 -4.61 13.60
N ARG A 46 35.65 -3.43 13.08
CA ARG A 46 34.26 -2.97 12.97
C ARG A 46 33.46 -3.84 12.00
N LEU A 47 33.99 -4.11 10.81
CA LEU A 47 33.32 -5.01 9.86
C LEU A 47 33.14 -6.43 10.45
N ALA A 48 34.15 -6.94 11.16
CA ALA A 48 34.07 -8.23 11.80
C ALA A 48 32.95 -8.26 12.87
N SER A 49 32.87 -7.22 13.72
CA SER A 49 31.83 -7.13 14.76
C SER A 49 30.43 -6.92 14.20
N LEU A 50 30.30 -6.13 13.12
CA LEU A 50 29.01 -5.88 12.45
C LEU A 50 28.44 -7.16 11.84
N PHE A 51 29.25 -7.89 11.08
CA PHE A 51 28.77 -9.03 10.29
C PHE A 51 28.85 -10.38 11.03
N TRP A 52 29.66 -10.54 12.08
CA TRP A 52 29.81 -11.80 12.82
C TRP A 52 29.76 -11.59 14.34
N CYS A 53 28.70 -10.94 14.83
CA CYS A 53 28.50 -10.66 16.26
C CYS A 53 28.38 -11.91 17.14
N ASP A 54 27.87 -13.01 16.60
CA ASP A 54 27.70 -14.28 17.34
C ASP A 54 29.02 -15.08 17.44
N SER A 55 30.09 -14.60 16.80
CA SER A 55 31.39 -15.24 16.80
C SER A 55 32.34 -14.56 17.78
N ASP A 56 33.26 -15.33 18.36
CA ASP A 56 34.36 -14.73 19.11
C ASP A 56 35.25 -13.87 18.18
N ARG A 57 36.00 -12.95 18.77
CA ARG A 57 36.83 -11.98 18.05
C ARG A 57 37.79 -12.61 17.03
N LYS A 58 38.39 -13.76 17.34
CA LYS A 58 39.33 -14.42 16.42
C LYS A 58 38.58 -15.02 15.23
N SER A 59 37.47 -15.70 15.50
CA SER A 59 36.62 -16.28 14.46
C SER A 59 36.00 -15.21 13.56
N ALA A 60 35.51 -14.10 14.12
CA ALA A 60 34.96 -12.98 13.36
C ALA A 60 35.99 -12.38 12.39
N LYS A 61 37.22 -12.15 12.85
CA LYS A 61 38.33 -11.68 11.98
C LYS A 61 38.70 -12.68 10.90
N TYR A 62 38.74 -13.97 11.22
CA TYR A 62 39.00 -15.02 10.24
C TYR A 62 37.92 -15.05 9.17
N ASN A 63 36.65 -15.00 9.57
CA ASN A 63 35.51 -15.00 8.65
C ASN A 63 35.51 -13.75 7.75
N LEU A 64 35.81 -12.57 8.30
CA LEU A 64 35.99 -11.36 7.50
C LEU A 64 37.10 -11.54 6.46
N ARG A 65 38.26 -12.06 6.88
CA ARG A 65 39.37 -12.31 5.95
C ARG A 65 38.96 -13.27 4.84
N TYR A 66 38.22 -14.33 5.16
CA TYR A 66 37.73 -15.29 4.17
C TYR A 66 36.72 -14.65 3.21
N ALA A 67 35.75 -13.87 3.70
CA ALA A 67 34.78 -13.18 2.86
C ALA A 67 35.46 -12.22 1.88
N LEU A 68 36.40 -11.42 2.39
CA LEU A 68 37.23 -10.51 1.60
C LEU A 68 38.11 -11.23 0.57
N TRP A 69 38.69 -12.37 0.95
CA TRP A 69 39.43 -13.22 0.02
C TRP A 69 38.53 -13.78 -1.08
N SER A 70 37.32 -14.25 -0.72
CA SER A 70 36.35 -14.80 -1.67
C SER A 70 35.94 -13.75 -2.70
N ILE A 71 35.61 -12.54 -2.26
CA ILE A 71 35.30 -11.40 -3.14
C ILE A 71 36.44 -11.17 -4.14
N ASN A 72 37.67 -11.01 -3.65
CA ASN A 72 38.83 -10.76 -4.49
C ASN A 72 39.14 -11.93 -5.44
N ARG A 73 38.93 -13.18 -4.99
CA ARG A 73 39.11 -14.36 -5.85
C ARG A 73 38.14 -14.33 -7.02
N GLU A 74 36.87 -14.06 -6.78
CA GLU A 74 35.85 -14.01 -7.84
C GLU A 74 36.13 -12.88 -8.83
N PHE A 75 36.54 -11.71 -8.36
CA PHE A 75 36.92 -10.60 -9.23
C PHE A 75 38.17 -10.90 -10.06
N ARG A 76 39.23 -11.43 -9.44
CA ARG A 76 40.47 -11.82 -10.14
C ARG A 76 40.23 -12.92 -11.17
N ALA A 77 39.39 -13.91 -10.86
CA ALA A 77 39.01 -14.97 -11.79
C ALA A 77 38.36 -14.42 -13.07
N ARG A 78 37.81 -13.20 -13.01
CA ARG A 78 37.17 -12.51 -14.13
C ARG A 78 38.05 -11.43 -14.74
N GLY A 79 39.34 -11.41 -14.42
CA GLY A 79 40.30 -10.44 -14.95
C GLY A 79 40.14 -9.03 -14.37
N ILE A 80 39.40 -8.88 -13.28
CA ILE A 80 39.29 -7.60 -12.57
C ILE A 80 40.43 -7.54 -11.54
N VAL A 81 41.42 -6.70 -11.83
CA VAL A 81 42.48 -6.34 -10.88
C VAL A 81 41.98 -5.15 -10.09
N THR A 82 41.28 -5.44 -9.01
CA THR A 82 40.79 -4.47 -8.04
C THR A 82 41.33 -4.86 -6.69
N ASP A 83 41.97 -3.91 -6.02
CA ASP A 83 42.23 -4.03 -4.60
C ASP A 83 41.08 -3.33 -3.88
N PHE A 84 40.01 -4.07 -3.57
CA PHE A 84 38.90 -3.58 -2.72
C PHE A 84 39.31 -3.35 -1.25
N LEU A 85 40.60 -3.46 -0.97
CA LEU A 85 41.22 -3.50 0.33
C LEU A 85 42.59 -2.87 0.18
N HIS A 86 42.81 -1.77 0.88
CA HIS A 86 44.11 -1.13 0.96
C HIS A 86 45.16 -2.18 1.35
N GLN A 87 46.11 -2.49 0.46
CA GLN A 87 47.15 -3.48 0.76
C GLN A 87 48.16 -2.95 1.80
N GLU A 88 48.25 -1.63 1.95
CA GLU A 88 49.22 -0.94 2.82
C GLU A 88 48.80 -0.88 4.29
N ASP A 89 47.49 -0.99 4.60
CA ASP A 89 46.99 -1.06 5.97
C ASP A 89 46.17 -2.35 6.18
N LYS A 90 46.75 -3.27 6.96
CA LYS A 90 46.10 -4.56 7.23
C LYS A 90 44.89 -4.45 8.16
N GLU A 91 44.69 -3.31 8.83
CA GLU A 91 43.65 -3.09 9.83
C GLU A 91 42.41 -2.36 9.28
N HIS A 92 42.49 -1.74 8.09
CA HIS A 92 41.37 -1.00 7.49
C HIS A 92 40.97 -1.56 6.10
N CYS A 93 39.76 -1.21 5.66
CA CYS A 93 39.15 -1.57 4.37
C CYS A 93 38.57 -0.32 3.74
N MET A 94 38.77 -0.15 2.43
CA MET A 94 38.22 0.96 1.66
C MET A 94 38.14 0.52 0.19
N LEU A 95 37.12 1.02 -0.51
CA LEU A 95 37.09 0.96 -1.98
C LEU A 95 38.12 1.92 -2.55
N LEU A 96 39.17 1.40 -3.19
CA LEU A 96 40.12 2.26 -3.88
C LEU A 96 39.42 2.99 -5.03
N GLU A 97 39.70 4.29 -5.15
CA GLU A 97 39.14 5.21 -6.15
C GLU A 97 39.55 4.87 -7.59
N ASN A 98 40.32 3.80 -7.84
CA ASN A 98 40.89 3.45 -9.14
C ASN A 98 39.83 2.84 -10.11
N HIS A 99 38.75 3.59 -10.39
CA HIS A 99 37.92 3.71 -11.61
C HIS A 99 37.38 2.45 -12.33
N CYS A 100 37.55 1.24 -11.81
CA CYS A 100 37.09 0.02 -12.49
C CYS A 100 35.71 -0.46 -12.04
N TRP A 101 34.92 0.37 -11.34
CA TRP A 101 33.61 0.00 -10.84
C TRP A 101 32.58 1.13 -10.93
N ASN A 102 31.34 0.76 -11.24
CA ASN A 102 30.16 1.61 -11.18
C ASN A 102 29.19 1.05 -10.14
N SER A 103 28.43 1.93 -9.49
CA SER A 103 27.35 1.51 -8.60
C SER A 103 26.10 2.36 -8.80
N ASP A 104 24.94 1.71 -8.82
CA ASP A 104 23.65 2.37 -8.84
C ASP A 104 23.43 3.29 -7.64
N VAL A 105 24.01 2.99 -6.48
CA VAL A 105 24.03 3.86 -5.29
C VAL A 105 24.75 5.18 -5.57
N ILE A 106 25.91 5.13 -6.22
CA ILE A 106 26.69 6.34 -6.54
C ILE A 106 26.01 7.13 -7.64
N MET A 107 25.47 6.43 -8.65
CA MET A 107 24.65 7.07 -9.67
C MET A 107 23.46 7.77 -9.01
N LEU A 108 22.83 7.14 -7.99
CA LEU A 108 21.73 7.73 -7.23
C LEU A 108 22.14 9.02 -6.47
N GLU A 109 23.32 9.02 -5.87
CA GLU A 109 23.79 10.15 -5.07
C GLU A 109 24.32 11.30 -5.94
N ASN A 110 25.12 10.96 -6.95
CA ASN A 110 26.00 11.89 -7.64
C ASN A 110 25.72 12.02 -9.15
N GLY A 111 24.74 11.30 -9.69
CA GLY A 111 24.44 11.33 -11.12
C GLY A 111 24.06 12.74 -11.63
N PRO A 112 24.33 13.04 -12.91
CA PRO A 112 24.00 14.31 -13.54
C PRO A 112 22.49 14.57 -13.49
N ARG A 113 22.09 15.83 -13.24
CA ARG A 113 20.67 16.21 -13.04
C ARG A 113 19.87 16.21 -14.34
N ASP A 114 20.52 16.52 -15.45
CA ASP A 114 19.95 16.76 -16.77
C ASP A 114 19.82 15.51 -17.63
N GLN A 115 20.55 14.43 -17.28
CA GLN A 115 20.58 13.15 -17.99
C GLN A 115 20.25 11.99 -17.05
N TRP A 116 19.37 12.22 -16.09
CA TRP A 116 19.01 11.20 -15.11
C TRP A 116 18.20 10.07 -15.75
N GLU A 117 18.87 9.01 -16.17
CA GLU A 117 18.23 7.72 -16.47
C GLU A 117 18.02 6.89 -15.18
N GLY A 118 18.38 7.43 -14.01
CA GLY A 118 18.46 6.69 -12.75
C GLY A 118 17.15 6.17 -12.17
N ALA A 119 15.99 6.55 -12.72
CA ALA A 119 14.73 5.86 -12.46
C ALA A 119 14.82 4.36 -12.86
N VAL A 120 15.60 4.04 -13.90
CA VAL A 120 15.88 2.66 -14.33
C VAL A 120 16.77 1.91 -13.33
N HIS A 121 17.62 2.64 -12.59
CA HIS A 121 18.58 2.04 -11.67
C HIS A 121 18.01 1.76 -10.28
N TYR A 122 16.95 2.47 -9.88
CA TYR A 122 16.22 2.14 -8.65
C TYR A 122 15.20 1.03 -8.92
N ARG A 123 15.58 -0.21 -8.61
CA ARG A 123 14.74 -1.40 -8.89
C ARG A 123 13.98 -1.89 -7.65
N GLY A 124 14.19 -1.25 -6.51
CA GLY A 124 13.57 -1.57 -5.24
C GLY A 124 14.39 -1.07 -4.05
N GLU A 125 14.05 -1.54 -2.86
CA GLU A 125 14.73 -1.13 -1.62
C GLU A 125 16.22 -1.48 -1.66
N PHE A 126 17.04 -0.67 -0.99
CA PHE A 126 18.46 -0.99 -0.82
C PHE A 126 18.65 -2.36 -0.16
N LEU A 127 19.43 -3.23 -0.79
CA LEU A 127 19.65 -4.63 -0.37
C LEU A 127 18.33 -5.39 -0.17
N GLN A 128 17.43 -5.32 -1.15
CA GLN A 128 16.15 -6.04 -1.10
C GLN A 128 16.37 -7.57 -1.17
N ASP A 129 15.54 -8.32 -0.44
CA ASP A 129 15.48 -9.79 -0.44
C ASP A 129 16.78 -10.53 -0.15
N ILE A 130 17.78 -9.86 0.42
CA ILE A 130 19.05 -10.50 0.81
C ILE A 130 19.12 -10.66 2.34
N PRO A 131 19.12 -11.91 2.86
CA PRO A 131 19.19 -12.13 4.29
C PRO A 131 20.62 -11.93 4.79
N ILE A 132 20.90 -10.77 5.36
CA ILE A 132 22.19 -10.46 6.00
C ILE A 132 21.99 -10.54 7.51
N LYS A 133 22.61 -11.54 8.14
CA LYS A 133 22.64 -11.66 9.60
C LYS A 133 23.85 -10.93 10.15
N GLY A 134 23.65 -9.92 10.98
CA GLY A 134 24.70 -9.19 11.68
C GLY A 134 24.25 -8.77 13.07
N ASN A 135 24.96 -7.80 13.65
CA ASN A 135 24.54 -7.17 14.89
C ASN A 135 23.37 -6.18 14.65
N PRO A 136 22.66 -5.75 15.71
CA PRO A 136 21.58 -4.77 15.57
C PRO A 136 22.02 -3.42 14.96
N GLU A 137 23.30 -3.05 15.06
CA GLU A 137 23.85 -1.85 14.42
C GLU A 137 23.82 -1.97 12.88
N LEU A 138 24.10 -3.15 12.35
CA LEU A 138 24.03 -3.41 10.91
C LEU A 138 22.59 -3.32 10.40
N ASP A 139 21.63 -3.90 11.14
CA ASP A 139 20.21 -3.85 10.78
C ASP A 139 19.71 -2.39 10.75
N ASN A 140 20.04 -1.62 11.78
CA ASN A 140 19.71 -0.18 11.84
C ASN A 140 20.38 0.60 10.72
N TRP A 141 21.65 0.31 10.40
CA TRP A 141 22.33 0.94 9.29
C TRP A 141 21.62 0.65 7.95
N ILE A 142 21.20 -0.59 7.68
CA ILE A 142 20.44 -0.94 6.46
C ILE A 142 19.12 -0.15 6.40
N ILE A 143 18.39 -0.06 7.51
CA ILE A 143 17.12 0.71 7.57
C ILE A 143 17.37 2.19 7.26
N CYS A 144 18.35 2.81 7.93
CA CYS A 144 18.72 4.21 7.71
C CYS A 144 19.14 4.46 6.25
N GLU A 145 19.93 3.57 5.65
CA GLU A 145 20.33 3.71 4.26
C GLU A 145 19.14 3.55 3.31
N ARG A 146 18.21 2.63 3.57
CA ARG A 146 16.97 2.51 2.76
C ARG A 146 16.18 3.81 2.75
N GLU A 147 15.93 4.40 3.92
CA GLU A 147 15.22 5.67 4.05
C GLU A 147 15.98 6.81 3.36
N ARG A 148 17.31 6.88 3.55
CA ARG A 148 18.16 7.89 2.93
C ARG A 148 18.12 7.80 1.41
N MET A 149 18.27 6.60 0.84
CA MET A 149 18.23 6.38 -0.60
C MET A 149 16.86 6.67 -1.18
N GLN A 150 15.78 6.28 -0.49
CA GLN A 150 14.42 6.60 -0.90
C GLN A 150 14.20 8.12 -0.97
N ARG A 151 14.71 8.88 0.01
CA ARG A 151 14.63 10.34 0.02
C ARG A 151 15.40 10.98 -1.13
N ILE A 152 16.63 10.51 -1.39
CA ILE A 152 17.44 11.01 -2.51
C ILE A 152 16.75 10.71 -3.84
N PHE A 153 16.27 9.48 -4.01
CA PHE A 153 15.52 9.08 -5.20
C PHE A 153 14.29 9.96 -5.42
N PHE A 154 13.48 10.16 -4.37
CA PHE A 154 12.31 11.02 -4.44
C PHE A 154 12.65 12.43 -4.90
N GLY A 155 13.69 13.04 -4.30
CA GLY A 155 14.14 14.38 -4.69
C GLY A 155 14.60 14.45 -6.14
N ARG A 156 15.36 13.44 -6.60
CA ARG A 156 15.89 13.37 -7.97
C ARG A 156 14.77 13.24 -9.01
N VAL A 157 13.85 12.30 -8.81
CA VAL A 157 12.76 12.06 -9.77
C VAL A 157 11.74 13.19 -9.76
N SER A 158 11.45 13.79 -8.60
CA SER A 158 10.57 14.96 -8.53
C SER A 158 11.14 16.13 -9.32
N GLN A 159 12.44 16.45 -9.13
CA GLN A 159 13.12 17.49 -9.90
C GLN A 159 13.13 17.18 -11.40
N GLN A 160 13.36 15.93 -11.78
CA GLN A 160 13.37 15.54 -13.20
C GLN A 160 11.97 15.65 -13.83
N ALA A 161 10.92 15.23 -13.11
CA ALA A 161 9.55 15.35 -13.57
C ALA A 161 9.15 16.81 -13.80
N GLU A 162 9.61 17.73 -12.95
CA GLU A 162 9.43 19.19 -13.15
C GLU A 162 10.13 19.67 -14.42
N VAL A 163 11.40 19.32 -14.62
CA VAL A 163 12.16 19.70 -15.83
C VAL A 163 11.50 19.17 -17.11
N HIS A 164 11.02 17.93 -17.10
CA HIS A 164 10.31 17.33 -18.24
C HIS A 164 8.95 18.02 -18.47
N GLN A 165 8.23 18.36 -17.40
CA GLN A 165 6.99 19.11 -17.49
C GLN A 165 7.19 20.50 -18.11
N GLU A 166 8.26 21.22 -17.73
CA GLU A 166 8.61 22.53 -18.29
C GLU A 166 8.97 22.44 -19.78
N LYS A 167 9.61 21.35 -20.20
CA LYS A 167 9.94 21.06 -21.60
C LYS A 167 8.74 20.56 -22.42
N GLY A 168 7.61 20.27 -21.78
CA GLY A 168 6.42 19.67 -22.41
C GLY A 168 6.56 18.17 -22.70
N ASP A 169 7.61 17.51 -22.22
CA ASP A 169 7.77 16.06 -22.29
C ASP A 169 6.99 15.36 -21.16
N TYR A 170 5.67 15.36 -21.28
CA TYR A 170 4.81 14.76 -20.26
C TYR A 170 4.99 13.24 -20.14
N ALA A 171 5.40 12.54 -21.20
CA ALA A 171 5.59 11.10 -21.17
C ALA A 171 6.71 10.69 -20.20
N SER A 172 7.86 11.38 -20.27
CA SER A 172 8.97 11.15 -19.35
C SER A 172 8.62 11.56 -17.91
N ALA A 173 7.87 12.65 -17.73
CA ALA A 173 7.39 13.07 -16.40
C ALA A 173 6.44 12.03 -15.76
N ILE A 174 5.53 11.47 -16.56
CA ILE A 174 4.61 10.39 -16.14
C ILE A 174 5.41 9.18 -15.65
N GLY A 175 6.36 8.68 -16.45
CA GLY A 175 7.18 7.52 -16.08
C GLY A 175 7.97 7.74 -14.77
N GLY A 176 8.47 8.96 -14.55
CA GLY A 176 9.10 9.34 -13.29
C GLY A 176 8.15 9.22 -12.10
N VAL A 177 6.96 9.85 -12.16
CA VAL A 177 6.00 9.82 -11.05
C VAL A 177 5.43 8.41 -10.82
N GLU A 178 5.24 7.62 -11.87
CA GLU A 178 4.85 6.21 -11.75
C GLU A 178 5.89 5.38 -10.97
N SER A 179 7.18 5.63 -11.21
CA SER A 179 8.25 4.97 -10.46
C SER A 179 8.23 5.32 -8.97
N LEU A 180 7.88 6.58 -8.63
CA LEU A 180 7.72 7.00 -7.24
C LEU A 180 6.54 6.31 -6.55
N LEU A 181 5.40 6.21 -7.25
CA LEU A 181 4.21 5.54 -6.75
C LEU A 181 4.37 4.02 -6.59
N ALA A 182 5.24 3.39 -7.39
CA ALA A 182 5.52 1.96 -7.26
C ALA A 182 6.16 1.63 -5.89
N MET A 183 6.96 2.53 -5.32
CA MET A 183 7.56 2.33 -3.99
C MET A 183 6.65 2.75 -2.86
N ASN A 184 5.93 3.87 -3.01
CA ASN A 184 5.04 4.37 -1.97
C ASN A 184 3.63 4.63 -2.53
N PRO A 185 2.81 3.57 -2.67
CA PRO A 185 1.46 3.66 -3.23
C PRO A 185 0.46 4.44 -2.37
N LEU A 186 0.84 4.87 -1.17
CA LEU A 186 -0.03 5.61 -0.24
C LEU A 186 0.16 7.12 -0.30
N GLN A 187 1.08 7.61 -1.14
CA GLN A 187 1.34 9.05 -1.29
C GLN A 187 0.30 9.69 -2.21
N GLU A 188 -0.74 10.28 -1.62
CA GLU A 188 -1.83 10.93 -2.36
C GLU A 188 -1.33 12.06 -3.28
N ASP A 189 -0.35 12.86 -2.82
CA ASP A 189 0.24 13.96 -3.59
C ASP A 189 0.83 13.49 -4.93
N LEU A 190 1.46 12.31 -4.94
CA LEU A 190 2.01 11.71 -6.15
C LEU A 190 0.90 11.21 -7.08
N HIS A 191 -0.19 10.66 -6.52
CA HIS A 191 -1.36 10.29 -7.32
C HIS A 191 -2.00 11.52 -7.97
N LEU A 192 -2.17 12.61 -7.22
CA LEU A 192 -2.70 13.88 -7.74
C LEU A 192 -1.78 14.45 -8.84
N LYS A 193 -0.47 14.48 -8.60
CA LYS A 193 0.51 14.92 -9.60
C LYS A 193 0.43 14.09 -10.89
N LEU A 194 0.30 12.77 -10.77
CA LEU A 194 0.16 11.89 -11.92
C LEU A 194 -1.15 12.13 -12.67
N MET A 195 -2.26 12.39 -11.96
CA MET A 195 -3.52 12.79 -12.59
C MET A 195 -3.36 14.09 -13.40
N GLU A 196 -2.68 15.11 -12.83
CA GLU A 196 -2.42 16.37 -13.54
C GLU A 196 -1.58 16.17 -14.80
N LEU A 197 -0.55 15.32 -14.72
CA LEU A 197 0.32 15.02 -15.86
C LEU A 197 -0.43 14.29 -16.96
N TYR A 198 -1.22 13.26 -16.61
CA TYR A 198 -2.09 12.59 -17.59
C TYR A 198 -3.07 13.57 -18.24
N PHE A 199 -3.65 14.45 -17.46
CA PHE A 199 -4.59 15.45 -17.97
C PHE A 199 -3.92 16.44 -18.93
N LYS A 200 -2.75 16.98 -18.57
CA LYS A 200 -1.92 17.84 -19.43
C LYS A 200 -1.47 17.13 -20.71
N ASN A 201 -1.20 15.83 -20.63
CA ASN A 201 -0.87 14.97 -21.77
C ASN A 201 -2.10 14.53 -22.60
N GLN A 202 -3.28 15.11 -22.35
CA GLN A 202 -4.55 14.76 -23.03
C GLN A 202 -5.02 13.32 -22.79
N GLN A 203 -4.48 12.64 -21.79
CA GLN A 203 -4.82 11.27 -21.39
C GLN A 203 -5.87 11.26 -20.26
N ARG A 204 -7.02 11.90 -20.51
CA ARG A 204 -8.09 12.06 -19.50
C ARG A 204 -8.53 10.75 -18.84
N VAL A 205 -8.70 9.68 -19.63
CA VAL A 205 -9.12 8.38 -19.12
C VAL A 205 -8.14 7.84 -18.08
N GLN A 206 -6.83 8.04 -18.30
CA GLN A 206 -5.79 7.63 -17.36
C GLN A 206 -5.85 8.44 -16.06
N ALA A 207 -6.10 9.76 -16.13
CA ALA A 207 -6.29 10.59 -14.95
C ALA A 207 -7.48 10.12 -14.08
N ILE A 208 -8.61 9.76 -14.70
CA ILE A 208 -9.78 9.21 -14.01
C ILE A 208 -9.47 7.85 -13.37
N GLN A 209 -8.82 6.94 -14.11
CA GLN A 209 -8.42 5.64 -13.59
C GLN A 209 -7.47 5.76 -12.40
N GLN A 210 -6.56 6.74 -12.45
CA GLN A 210 -5.59 7.00 -11.39
C GLN A 210 -6.25 7.47 -10.09
N TYR A 211 -7.32 8.26 -10.17
CA TYR A 211 -8.14 8.62 -9.01
C TYR A 211 -8.76 7.38 -8.34
N HIS A 212 -9.39 6.52 -9.13
CA HIS A 212 -10.00 5.30 -8.59
C HIS A 212 -8.95 4.37 -7.97
N LYS A 213 -7.79 4.23 -8.60
CA LYS A 213 -6.66 3.46 -8.06
C LYS A 213 -6.22 3.98 -6.68
N CYS A 214 -6.02 5.29 -6.54
CA CYS A 214 -5.67 5.91 -5.27
C CYS A 214 -6.75 5.66 -4.20
N ARG A 215 -8.01 5.97 -4.53
CA ARG A 215 -9.16 5.76 -3.64
C ARG A 215 -9.22 4.32 -3.13
N ASP A 216 -9.04 3.35 -4.02
CA ASP A 216 -9.17 1.93 -3.67
C ASP A 216 -7.99 1.46 -2.80
N ILE A 217 -6.78 1.96 -3.06
CA ILE A 217 -5.60 1.66 -2.23
C ILE A 217 -5.74 2.30 -0.84
N LEU A 218 -6.08 3.59 -0.74
CA LEU A 218 -6.29 4.27 0.55
C LEU A 218 -7.39 3.62 1.37
N ARG A 219 -8.50 3.24 0.73
CA ARG A 219 -9.59 2.54 1.40
C ARG A 219 -9.15 1.15 1.89
N ARG A 220 -8.36 0.43 1.11
CA ARG A 220 -7.90 -0.93 1.45
C ARG A 220 -6.87 -0.92 2.58
N GLU A 221 -5.88 -0.02 2.51
CA GLU A 221 -4.74 -0.02 3.41
C GLU A 221 -4.97 0.83 4.68
N LEU A 222 -5.68 1.96 4.55
CA LEU A 222 -5.83 2.95 5.62
C LEU A 222 -7.30 3.20 6.02
N ASN A 223 -8.28 2.67 5.28
CA ASN A 223 -9.71 2.94 5.43
C ASN A 223 -10.08 4.44 5.39
N ILE A 224 -9.28 5.26 4.70
CA ILE A 224 -9.54 6.68 4.51
C ILE A 224 -10.05 6.97 3.09
N SER A 225 -10.72 8.10 2.94
CA SER A 225 -11.08 8.64 1.62
C SER A 225 -9.99 9.57 1.09
N PRO A 226 -9.86 9.74 -0.24
CA PRO A 226 -8.93 10.69 -0.82
C PRO A 226 -9.11 12.11 -0.29
N MET A 227 -8.01 12.86 -0.25
CA MET A 227 -7.94 14.26 0.15
C MET A 227 -8.88 15.16 -0.68
N PRO A 228 -9.38 16.28 -0.10
CA PRO A 228 -10.33 17.17 -0.77
C PRO A 228 -9.82 17.72 -2.11
N GLU A 229 -8.53 18.07 -2.19
CA GLU A 229 -7.90 18.59 -3.40
C GLU A 229 -7.96 17.59 -4.56
N MET A 230 -7.71 16.31 -4.28
CA MET A 230 -7.78 15.24 -5.27
C MET A 230 -9.22 15.01 -5.77
N LYS A 231 -10.20 15.08 -4.86
CA LYS A 231 -11.63 15.00 -5.20
C LYS A 231 -12.05 16.19 -6.07
N ALA A 232 -11.60 17.40 -5.73
CA ALA A 232 -11.90 18.61 -6.50
C ALA A 232 -11.35 18.52 -7.93
N PHE A 233 -10.09 18.08 -8.09
CA PHE A 233 -9.49 17.88 -9.40
C PHE A 233 -10.21 16.81 -10.23
N PHE A 234 -10.60 15.70 -9.60
CA PHE A 234 -11.42 14.67 -10.25
C PHE A 234 -12.76 15.24 -10.77
N GLN A 235 -13.45 16.06 -9.96
CA GLN A 235 -14.70 16.70 -10.38
C GLN A 235 -14.48 17.69 -11.55
N GLN A 236 -13.38 18.44 -11.54
CA GLN A 236 -13.02 19.32 -12.65
C GLN A 236 -12.86 18.52 -13.96
N ILE A 237 -12.13 17.40 -13.93
CA ILE A 237 -11.94 16.53 -15.09
C ILE A 237 -13.28 16.00 -15.64
N LEU A 238 -14.26 15.72 -14.76
CA LEU A 238 -15.59 15.29 -15.17
C LEU A 238 -16.38 16.43 -15.84
N GLN A 239 -16.27 17.66 -15.34
CA GLN A 239 -17.04 18.81 -15.81
C GLN A 239 -16.60 19.34 -17.18
N GLU A 240 -15.32 19.25 -17.56
CA GLU A 240 -14.85 19.71 -18.88
C GLU A 240 -15.46 18.96 -20.08
N GLU A 241 -16.01 17.76 -19.87
CA GLU A 241 -16.76 17.02 -20.90
C GLU A 241 -18.13 17.66 -21.19
N SER A 242 -18.74 18.27 -20.17
CA SER A 242 -20.07 18.89 -20.27
C SER A 242 -20.04 20.22 -21.02
N THR A 243 -18.91 20.94 -21.01
CA THR A 243 -18.71 22.21 -21.73
C THR A 243 -18.21 22.00 -23.15
N GLY A 244 -17.52 20.90 -23.46
CA GLY A 244 -17.05 20.56 -24.81
C GLY A 244 -18.14 20.05 -25.78
N THR A 245 -19.29 19.58 -25.27
CA THR A 245 -20.35 18.95 -26.10
C THR A 245 -21.48 19.93 -26.49
N LEU A 246 -21.46 21.18 -26.04
CA LEU A 246 -22.47 22.19 -26.37
C LEU A 246 -21.89 23.34 -27.22
N ARG A 247 -21.39 22.99 -28.42
CA ARG A 247 -21.15 23.98 -29.48
C ARG A 247 -21.46 23.42 -30.87
N VAL A 248 -22.66 22.85 -31.04
CA VAL A 248 -23.26 22.70 -32.37
C VAL A 248 -23.99 24.00 -32.68
N GLN A 249 -23.50 24.67 -33.72
CA GLN A 249 -23.92 25.99 -34.19
C GLN A 249 -25.42 26.05 -34.51
N SER A 250 -26.06 27.13 -34.08
CA SER A 250 -27.38 27.52 -34.55
C SER A 250 -27.30 27.94 -36.03
N GLY A 251 -28.15 27.37 -36.87
CA GLY A 251 -28.48 27.94 -38.17
C GLY A 251 -28.92 26.93 -39.22
N ALA A 252 -30.22 26.62 -39.28
CA ALA A 252 -31.02 26.49 -40.51
C ALA A 252 -32.39 25.83 -40.23
N THR A 253 -33.35 26.69 -39.95
CA THR A 253 -34.75 26.71 -40.43
C THR A 253 -35.42 25.45 -41.01
N LYS A 254 -36.61 25.20 -40.43
CA LYS A 254 -37.89 24.87 -41.09
C LYS A 254 -37.98 23.56 -41.90
N ALA A 255 -38.20 22.45 -41.19
CA ALA A 255 -38.93 21.28 -41.72
C ALA A 255 -39.33 20.27 -40.61
N TRP A 256 -39.80 20.74 -39.44
CA TRP A 256 -40.08 19.85 -38.28
C TRP A 256 -41.38 20.17 -37.57
N GLU A 257 -42.50 20.26 -38.30
CA GLU A 257 -43.83 20.41 -37.67
C GLU A 257 -44.87 19.37 -38.10
N ALA A 258 -44.56 18.42 -38.99
CA ALA A 258 -45.57 17.46 -39.47
C ALA A 258 -45.57 16.07 -38.81
N GLU A 259 -44.65 15.75 -37.89
CA GLU A 259 -44.44 14.35 -37.45
C GLU A 259 -44.32 14.15 -35.93
N LYS A 260 -44.99 15.02 -35.14
CA LYS A 260 -44.88 15.02 -33.67
C LYS A 260 -46.08 14.50 -32.88
N THR A 261 -47.20 14.13 -33.49
CA THR A 261 -48.42 13.85 -32.73
C THR A 261 -48.70 12.40 -32.38
N THR A 262 -47.90 11.41 -32.82
CA THR A 262 -48.17 9.99 -32.50
C THR A 262 -47.11 9.27 -31.66
N LYS A 263 -45.95 9.88 -31.36
CA LYS A 263 -44.91 9.30 -30.48
C LYS A 263 -44.69 10.04 -29.15
N ALA A 264 -45.54 11.03 -28.85
CA ALA A 264 -45.45 11.84 -27.62
C ALA A 264 -46.10 11.16 -26.39
N ASN A 265 -47.16 10.37 -26.56
CA ASN A 265 -47.90 9.80 -25.42
C ASN A 265 -47.24 8.57 -24.76
N GLU A 266 -46.35 7.83 -25.42
CA GLU A 266 -45.65 6.68 -24.82
C GLU A 266 -44.37 7.07 -24.08
N LYS A 267 -43.75 8.21 -24.42
CA LYS A 267 -42.52 8.71 -23.77
C LYS A 267 -42.79 9.53 -22.51
N GLU A 268 -43.98 10.09 -22.32
CA GLU A 268 -44.31 10.85 -21.10
C GLU A 268 -44.65 9.93 -19.91
N LYS A 269 -45.20 8.73 -20.16
CA LYS A 269 -45.54 7.78 -19.09
C LYS A 269 -44.30 7.14 -18.45
N THR A 270 -43.29 6.80 -19.26
CA THR A 270 -42.01 6.22 -18.79
C THR A 270 -41.05 7.25 -18.18
N ARG A 271 -41.19 8.53 -18.55
CA ARG A 271 -40.37 9.62 -17.99
C ARG A 271 -40.88 10.09 -16.63
N ALA A 272 -42.17 9.98 -16.34
CA ALA A 272 -42.74 10.29 -15.03
C ALA A 272 -42.31 9.27 -13.96
N GLU A 273 -42.39 7.96 -14.25
CA GLU A 273 -42.02 6.88 -13.32
C GLU A 273 -40.51 6.83 -13.01
N LYS A 274 -39.66 7.23 -13.97
CA LYS A 274 -38.21 7.28 -13.77
C LYS A 274 -37.78 8.50 -12.93
N LYS A 275 -38.49 9.62 -13.06
CA LYS A 275 -38.21 10.85 -12.31
C LYS A 275 -38.63 10.77 -10.84
N THR A 276 -39.69 10.01 -10.52
CA THR A 276 -40.09 9.73 -9.13
C THR A 276 -39.10 8.80 -8.42
N ARG A 277 -38.60 7.76 -9.11
CA ARG A 277 -37.59 6.86 -8.54
C ARG A 277 -36.21 7.51 -8.34
N GLU A 278 -35.83 8.44 -9.20
CA GLU A 278 -34.55 9.17 -9.06
C GLU A 278 -34.63 10.25 -7.97
N SER A 279 -35.79 10.90 -7.75
CA SER A 279 -35.97 11.83 -6.62
C SER A 279 -36.04 11.11 -5.27
N GLU A 280 -36.74 9.98 -5.19
CA GLU A 280 -36.81 9.17 -3.95
C GLU A 280 -35.44 8.59 -3.55
N LYS A 281 -34.58 8.27 -4.52
CA LYS A 281 -33.23 7.75 -4.26
C LYS A 281 -32.26 8.87 -3.83
N SER A 282 -32.36 10.04 -4.44
CA SER A 282 -31.59 11.24 -4.07
C SER A 282 -31.96 11.72 -2.66
N GLU A 283 -33.25 11.74 -2.31
CA GLU A 283 -33.71 12.15 -0.98
C GLU A 283 -33.37 11.11 0.10
N ALA A 284 -33.30 9.83 -0.24
CA ALA A 284 -32.84 8.77 0.66
C ALA A 284 -31.32 8.80 0.89
N GLU A 285 -30.52 9.13 -0.13
CA GLU A 285 -29.06 9.31 -0.03
C GLU A 285 -28.72 10.60 0.76
N GLU A 286 -29.42 11.72 0.54
CA GLU A 286 -29.25 12.95 1.33
C GLU A 286 -29.68 12.79 2.80
N ARG A 287 -30.75 12.02 3.08
CA ARG A 287 -31.12 11.69 4.47
C ARG A 287 -30.11 10.79 5.16
N ALA A 288 -29.51 9.83 4.42
CA ALA A 288 -28.45 8.98 4.95
C ALA A 288 -27.17 9.78 5.25
N GLU A 289 -26.77 10.70 4.38
CA GLU A 289 -25.61 11.59 4.61
C GLU A 289 -25.87 12.63 5.71
N ALA A 290 -27.12 13.09 5.88
CA ALA A 290 -27.51 13.99 6.97
C ALA A 290 -27.57 13.28 8.33
N GLU A 291 -27.99 12.01 8.38
CA GLU A 291 -27.94 11.18 9.59
C GLU A 291 -26.50 10.77 9.97
N GLU A 292 -25.59 10.62 8.99
CA GLU A 292 -24.17 10.34 9.19
C GLU A 292 -23.38 11.55 9.72
N ARG A 293 -23.74 12.78 9.31
CA ARG A 293 -23.18 14.03 9.87
C ARG A 293 -23.63 14.32 11.31
N ALA A 294 -24.72 13.73 11.78
CA ALA A 294 -25.26 13.97 13.13
C ALA A 294 -24.70 13.03 14.22
N GLY A 295 -23.81 12.09 13.87
CA GLY A 295 -23.28 11.08 14.79
C GLY A 295 -21.80 11.23 15.17
N ALA A 296 -21.17 12.35 14.83
CA ALA A 296 -19.75 12.59 15.13
C ALA A 296 -19.58 13.39 16.43
N GLU A 297 -19.85 12.77 17.57
CA GLU A 297 -19.35 13.24 18.87
C GLU A 297 -19.18 12.04 19.83
N ASP A 298 -18.03 12.04 20.52
CA ASP A 298 -17.59 11.20 21.64
C ASP A 298 -17.09 9.75 21.42
N TYR A 299 -15.76 9.63 21.52
CA TYR A 299 -15.01 8.39 21.73
C TYR A 299 -14.77 8.16 23.23
N GLU A 300 -15.54 7.28 23.88
CA GLU A 300 -15.12 6.63 25.14
C GLU A 300 -15.86 5.28 25.33
N GLY A 301 -15.11 4.17 25.33
CA GLY A 301 -15.61 2.81 25.60
C GLY A 301 -16.28 2.12 24.40
N LEU A 302 -15.68 1.03 23.87
CA LEU A 302 -16.34 0.19 22.84
C LEU A 302 -17.61 -0.45 23.45
N PRO A 303 -18.84 -0.05 23.05
CA PRO A 303 -20.05 -0.44 23.76
C PRO A 303 -20.60 -1.71 23.11
N TYR A 304 -19.93 -2.85 23.31
CA TYR A 304 -20.45 -4.14 22.85
C TYR A 304 -21.45 -4.76 23.83
N ASP A 305 -21.85 -4.05 24.90
CA ASP A 305 -22.65 -4.59 26.00
C ASP A 305 -23.90 -5.34 25.53
N GLY A 306 -24.62 -4.80 24.54
CA GLY A 306 -25.79 -5.47 23.96
C GLY A 306 -25.44 -6.77 23.21
N LEU A 307 -24.35 -6.80 22.45
CA LEU A 307 -23.91 -8.02 21.74
C LEU A 307 -23.27 -9.04 22.68
N SER A 308 -22.55 -8.58 23.71
CA SER A 308 -22.00 -9.42 24.77
C SER A 308 -23.14 -10.11 25.53
N ALA A 309 -24.19 -9.38 25.93
CA ALA A 309 -25.36 -9.96 26.59
C ALA A 309 -26.09 -10.99 25.71
N LEU A 310 -26.19 -10.71 24.40
CA LEU A 310 -26.78 -11.64 23.43
C LEU A 310 -25.95 -12.92 23.30
N VAL A 311 -24.63 -12.79 23.14
CA VAL A 311 -23.70 -13.93 23.01
C VAL A 311 -23.65 -14.74 24.31
N GLU A 312 -23.66 -14.10 25.48
CA GLU A 312 -23.74 -14.78 26.78
C GLU A 312 -25.05 -15.54 26.98
N THR A 313 -26.16 -15.00 26.49
CA THR A 313 -27.46 -15.69 26.53
C THR A 313 -27.44 -16.93 25.64
N ILE A 314 -26.82 -16.84 24.46
CA ILE A 314 -26.62 -17.99 23.55
C ILE A 314 -25.69 -19.03 24.15
N ASP A 315 -24.56 -18.64 24.79
CA ASP A 315 -23.66 -19.58 25.47
C ASP A 315 -24.38 -20.34 26.61
N ARG A 316 -25.26 -19.64 27.35
CA ARG A 316 -26.01 -20.25 28.45
C ARG A 316 -27.09 -21.23 27.97
N GLN A 317 -27.81 -20.88 26.90
CA GLN A 317 -28.93 -21.69 26.40
C GLN A 317 -28.46 -22.81 25.46
N HIS A 318 -27.41 -22.57 24.68
CA HIS A 318 -26.94 -23.45 23.61
C HIS A 318 -25.40 -23.49 23.49
N PRO A 319 -24.66 -23.93 24.53
CA PRO A 319 -23.19 -23.95 24.53
C PRO A 319 -22.60 -24.75 23.36
N GLN A 320 -23.28 -25.84 22.96
CA GLN A 320 -22.91 -26.70 21.82
C GLN A 320 -22.89 -25.98 20.47
N VAL A 321 -23.52 -24.80 20.34
CA VAL A 321 -23.48 -24.01 19.10
C VAL A 321 -22.19 -23.20 19.02
N ILE A 322 -21.74 -22.66 20.15
CA ILE A 322 -20.48 -21.92 20.23
C ILE A 322 -19.29 -22.86 20.03
N ASP A 323 -19.33 -24.04 20.64
CA ASP A 323 -18.26 -25.04 20.50
C ASP A 323 -18.16 -25.62 19.07
N ALA A 324 -19.22 -25.49 18.28
CA ALA A 324 -19.27 -25.94 16.88
C ALA A 324 -18.83 -24.85 15.87
N LEU A 325 -18.44 -23.66 16.34
CA LEU A 325 -18.00 -22.57 15.46
C LEU A 325 -16.64 -22.84 14.83
N PRO A 326 -16.39 -22.35 13.60
CA PRO A 326 -15.05 -22.34 13.03
C PRO A 326 -14.05 -21.61 13.96
N PRO A 327 -12.78 -22.04 14.06
CA PRO A 327 -11.81 -21.45 15.00
C PRO A 327 -11.67 -19.93 14.88
N ALA A 328 -11.68 -19.40 13.65
CA ALA A 328 -11.59 -17.95 13.39
C ALA A 328 -12.82 -17.17 13.88
N CYS A 329 -14.00 -17.80 13.95
CA CYS A 329 -15.23 -17.19 14.46
C CYS A 329 -15.27 -17.29 15.98
N PHE A 330 -14.83 -18.43 16.53
CA PHE A 330 -14.72 -18.67 17.95
C PHE A 330 -13.76 -17.65 18.61
N ASP A 331 -12.61 -17.37 18.00
CA ASP A 331 -11.65 -16.40 18.51
C ASP A 331 -12.27 -15.00 18.67
N GLU A 332 -13.10 -14.56 17.73
CA GLU A 332 -13.76 -13.25 17.81
C GLU A 332 -14.95 -13.24 18.79
N ILE A 333 -15.70 -14.33 18.89
CA ILE A 333 -16.81 -14.49 19.86
C ILE A 333 -16.28 -14.62 21.30
N SER A 334 -15.13 -15.26 21.48
CA SER A 334 -14.47 -15.42 22.78
C SER A 334 -14.09 -14.09 23.43
N LYS A 335 -13.87 -13.04 22.62
CA LYS A 335 -13.57 -11.68 23.10
C LYS A 335 -14.79 -11.02 23.77
N LEU A 336 -16.01 -11.40 23.37
CA LEU A 336 -17.26 -10.92 23.94
C LEU A 336 -17.68 -11.70 25.20
N LEU A 337 -17.16 -12.92 25.40
CA LEU A 337 -17.43 -13.75 26.58
C LEU A 337 -16.36 -13.50 27.66
N ILE A 338 -16.74 -12.86 28.77
CA ILE A 338 -15.82 -12.57 29.88
C ILE A 338 -15.12 -13.85 30.40
N ASN A 339 -15.82 -14.99 30.39
CA ASN A 339 -15.35 -16.27 30.93
C ASN A 339 -14.54 -17.14 29.95
N ARG A 340 -14.44 -16.77 28.67
CA ARG A 340 -13.75 -17.58 27.63
C ARG A 340 -12.68 -16.80 26.84
N ARG A 341 -12.26 -15.63 27.32
CA ARG A 341 -11.34 -14.74 26.59
C ARG A 341 -10.02 -15.43 26.22
N VAL A 342 -9.74 -15.49 24.93
CA VAL A 342 -8.39 -15.77 24.40
C VAL A 342 -7.67 -14.45 24.19
N THR A 343 -6.51 -14.26 24.81
CA THR A 343 -5.68 -13.06 24.63
C THR A 343 -5.02 -13.09 23.25
N GLY A 344 -5.20 -12.01 22.49
CA GLY A 344 -4.65 -11.86 21.14
C GLY A 344 -4.17 -10.44 20.85
N VAL A 345 -3.35 -10.31 19.81
CA VAL A 345 -2.70 -9.07 19.36
C VAL A 345 -3.74 -7.97 19.08
N ALA A 346 -3.47 -6.75 19.55
CA ALA A 346 -4.32 -5.58 19.34
C ALA A 346 -4.39 -5.24 17.84
N LEU A 347 -5.60 -5.18 17.29
CA LEU A 347 -5.92 -4.78 15.92
C LEU A 347 -6.59 -3.40 15.96
N SER A 348 -6.66 -2.72 14.81
CA SER A 348 -7.43 -1.48 14.67
C SER A 348 -8.91 -1.69 15.11
N PRO A 349 -9.52 -0.76 15.88
CA PRO A 349 -10.87 -0.89 16.43
C PRO A 349 -11.96 -1.18 15.38
N GLU A 350 -11.85 -0.65 14.17
CA GLU A 350 -12.85 -0.83 13.10
C GLU A 350 -12.81 -2.23 12.47
N ILE A 351 -11.60 -2.77 12.31
CA ILE A 351 -11.37 -4.14 11.81
C ILE A 351 -11.87 -5.15 12.85
N GLN A 352 -11.65 -4.88 14.13
CA GLN A 352 -12.21 -5.68 15.22
C GLN A 352 -13.74 -5.66 15.19
N ARG A 353 -14.36 -4.49 15.01
CA ARG A 353 -15.83 -4.34 14.96
C ARG A 353 -16.48 -5.15 13.84
N LEU A 354 -15.96 -5.04 12.61
CA LEU A 354 -16.51 -5.80 11.46
C LEU A 354 -16.34 -7.31 11.63
N ARG A 355 -15.21 -7.76 12.21
CA ARG A 355 -14.99 -9.17 12.52
C ARG A 355 -15.96 -9.68 13.58
N ILE A 356 -16.19 -8.89 14.62
CA ILE A 356 -17.15 -9.20 15.69
C ILE A 356 -18.57 -9.31 15.12
N TYR A 357 -19.05 -8.32 14.35
CA TYR A 357 -20.39 -8.38 13.73
C TYR A 357 -20.55 -9.57 12.77
N LYS A 358 -19.52 -9.87 11.98
CA LYS A 358 -19.52 -11.04 11.10
C LYS A 358 -19.60 -12.34 11.89
N ALA A 359 -18.84 -12.45 12.98
CA ALA A 359 -18.86 -13.63 13.84
C ALA A 359 -20.21 -13.81 14.54
N VAL A 360 -20.80 -12.72 15.08
CA VAL A 360 -22.14 -12.76 15.69
C VAL A 360 -23.22 -13.13 14.67
N ALA A 361 -23.15 -12.59 13.44
CA ALA A 361 -24.08 -12.99 12.38
C ALA A 361 -24.00 -14.49 12.06
N GLN A 362 -22.77 -15.04 12.02
CA GLN A 362 -22.57 -16.48 11.79
C GLN A 362 -23.06 -17.34 12.97
N LEU A 363 -22.91 -16.86 14.21
CA LEU A 363 -23.47 -17.51 15.39
C LEU A 363 -25.00 -17.53 15.31
N LEU A 364 -25.63 -16.39 15.01
CA LEU A 364 -27.08 -16.31 14.85
C LEU A 364 -27.59 -17.20 13.71
N ASP A 365 -26.89 -17.26 12.58
CA ASP A 365 -27.24 -18.15 11.46
C ASP A 365 -27.24 -19.61 11.93
N GLN A 366 -26.26 -20.02 12.74
CA GLN A 366 -26.17 -21.38 13.30
C GLN A 366 -27.27 -21.70 14.31
N VAL A 367 -27.69 -20.74 15.13
CA VAL A 367 -28.81 -20.95 16.06
C VAL A 367 -30.13 -21.05 15.29
N CYS A 368 -30.36 -20.18 14.31
CA CYS A 368 -31.54 -20.21 13.45
C CYS A 368 -31.65 -21.52 12.65
N LEU A 369 -30.53 -22.04 12.12
CA LEU A 369 -30.49 -23.31 11.37
C LEU A 369 -30.83 -24.55 12.21
N LYS A 370 -30.68 -24.47 13.54
CA LYS A 370 -31.00 -25.59 14.45
C LYS A 370 -32.42 -25.49 15.02
N GLU A 371 -33.26 -24.58 14.52
CA GLU A 371 -34.64 -24.33 14.96
C GLU A 371 -34.78 -24.13 16.48
N ALA A 372 -33.76 -23.57 17.13
CA ALA A 372 -33.77 -23.36 18.56
C ALA A 372 -34.46 -22.02 18.89
N PRO A 373 -35.50 -21.99 19.75
CA PRO A 373 -36.16 -20.74 20.14
C PRO A 373 -35.21 -19.88 20.98
N LEU A 374 -34.72 -18.79 20.39
CA LEU A 374 -33.94 -17.76 21.07
C LEU A 374 -34.89 -16.86 21.85
N ASN A 375 -34.91 -16.97 23.18
CA ASN A 375 -35.66 -16.02 24.00
C ASN A 375 -34.80 -14.76 24.21
N LEU A 376 -35.18 -13.68 23.50
CA LEU A 376 -34.53 -12.37 23.56
C LEU A 376 -35.27 -11.38 24.49
N GLU A 377 -36.27 -11.82 25.26
CA GLU A 377 -36.99 -10.96 26.19
C GLU A 377 -36.04 -10.45 27.29
N GLY A 378 -35.87 -9.13 27.36
CA GLY A 378 -35.04 -8.45 28.37
C GLY A 378 -33.67 -7.97 27.91
N LEU A 379 -33.33 -8.07 26.61
CA LEU A 379 -32.11 -7.48 26.06
C LEU A 379 -32.28 -5.96 25.87
N GLU A 380 -31.77 -5.17 26.82
CA GLU A 380 -31.65 -3.72 26.64
C GLU A 380 -30.42 -3.41 25.77
N MET A 381 -30.65 -2.92 24.56
CA MET A 381 -29.59 -2.49 23.65
C MET A 381 -29.17 -1.06 24.00
N SER A 382 -28.08 -0.91 24.74
CA SER A 382 -27.51 0.41 25.07
C SER A 382 -26.79 1.07 23.88
N ASP A 383 -26.31 0.28 22.91
CA ASP A 383 -25.54 0.74 21.75
C ASP A 383 -26.37 0.80 20.46
N ARG A 384 -26.34 1.97 19.79
CA ARG A 384 -27.07 2.24 18.55
C ARG A 384 -26.59 1.36 17.39
N LEU A 385 -25.28 1.11 17.28
CA LEU A 385 -24.72 0.33 16.17
C LEU A 385 -25.08 -1.15 16.26
N SER A 386 -25.06 -1.71 17.46
CA SER A 386 -25.51 -3.07 17.73
C SER A 386 -27.00 -3.25 17.43
N ALA A 387 -27.83 -2.23 17.71
CA ALA A 387 -29.24 -2.22 17.34
C ALA A 387 -29.46 -2.13 15.81
N GLU A 388 -28.67 -1.31 15.10
CA GLU A 388 -28.71 -1.22 13.64
C GLU A 388 -28.26 -2.54 12.97
N PHE A 389 -27.24 -3.20 13.52
CA PHE A 389 -26.82 -4.53 13.09
C PHE A 389 -27.93 -5.58 13.21
N LEU A 390 -28.62 -5.65 14.35
CA LEU A 390 -29.72 -6.61 14.55
C LEU A 390 -30.91 -6.30 13.63
N LYS A 391 -31.25 -5.02 13.41
CA LYS A 391 -32.28 -4.62 12.44
C LYS A 391 -31.89 -5.04 11.01
N TRP A 392 -30.62 -4.87 10.63
CA TRP A 392 -30.11 -5.36 9.35
C TRP A 392 -30.21 -6.88 9.26
N TYR A 393 -29.82 -7.61 10.31
CA TYR A 393 -29.86 -9.06 10.33
C TYR A 393 -31.30 -9.61 10.24
N GLN A 394 -32.25 -9.00 10.95
CA GLN A 394 -33.68 -9.33 10.84
C GLN A 394 -34.22 -9.12 9.42
N ARG A 395 -33.88 -7.99 8.78
CA ARG A 395 -34.24 -7.73 7.37
C ARG A 395 -33.62 -8.77 6.42
N ARG A 396 -32.41 -9.26 6.73
CA ARG A 396 -31.76 -10.31 5.95
C ARG A 396 -32.48 -11.65 6.08
N LEU A 397 -33.00 -11.99 7.26
CA LEU A 397 -33.79 -13.21 7.47
C LEU A 397 -35.13 -13.16 6.73
N THR A 398 -35.86 -12.04 6.78
CA THR A 398 -37.15 -11.91 6.06
C THR A 398 -37.03 -11.96 4.53
N VAL A 399 -35.89 -11.55 3.97
CA VAL A 399 -35.57 -11.71 2.55
C VAL A 399 -35.23 -13.17 2.19
N ARG A 400 -34.80 -13.97 3.16
CA ARG A 400 -34.49 -15.39 2.96
C ARG A 400 -35.77 -16.24 2.94
N ASP A 401 -36.73 -15.97 3.83
CA ASP A 401 -38.04 -16.65 3.88
C ASP A 401 -38.98 -16.32 2.71
N SER A 402 -38.69 -15.28 1.91
CA SER A 402 -39.49 -14.92 0.72
C SER A 402 -38.98 -15.54 -0.59
N ARG A 403 -37.97 -16.40 -0.51
CA ARG A 403 -37.38 -17.13 -1.65
C ARG A 403 -37.50 -18.66 -1.55
N ASP A 404 -38.08 -19.16 -0.47
CA ASP A 404 -38.61 -20.53 -0.37
C ASP A 404 -40.14 -20.50 -0.50
#